data_AF-A0A929HY18-F1
#
_entry.id   AF-A0A929HY18-F1
#
_cell.length_a   1.000
_cell.length_b   1.000
_cell.length_c   1.000
_cell.angle_alpha   90.00
_cell.angle_beta   90.00
_cell.angle_gamma   90.00
#
_symmetry.space_group_name_H-M   'P 1'
#
loop_
_entity.id
_entity.type
_entity.pdbx_description
1 polymer ?
#
loop_
_entity_poly.entity_id
_entity_poly.type
_entity_poly.pdbx_seq_one_letter_code
_entity_poly.pdbx_strand_id
1 'polypeptide(L)'
;MNIPLTVHVAIGTDVIHFHPGVDGSAIGKTSHLDFRIFASLVSHLDGGVYINLGSAVVLPEVFLKALTLVRNLGFPVKKFTSVDMDFIRHYRPMTNVVKRPTLEGGEGFSFTGHNEIMFPMLAAALIESLENKKPL
;
A
#
# COMPACT_ATOMS: atom_id res chain seq x y z
N MET A 1 -14.14 -0.12 15.48
CA MET A 1 -12.92 0.51 14.94
C MET A 1 -13.31 1.38 13.75
N ASN A 2 -12.79 2.60 13.63
CA ASN A 2 -13.09 3.54 12.55
C ASN A 2 -11.89 3.63 11.58
N ILE A 3 -11.58 2.52 10.89
CA ILE A 3 -10.42 2.40 10.00
C ILE A 3 -10.91 2.54 8.55
N PRO A 4 -10.40 3.51 7.77
CA PRO A 4 -10.82 3.68 6.37
C PRO A 4 -10.45 2.47 5.50
N LEU A 5 -11.32 2.14 4.57
CA LEU A 5 -11.10 1.15 3.50
C LEU A 5 -11.24 1.85 2.15
N THR A 6 -10.33 1.58 1.23
CA THR A 6 -10.35 2.10 -0.14
C THR A 6 -10.26 0.95 -1.14
N VAL A 7 -10.97 1.08 -2.26
CA VAL A 7 -10.96 0.13 -3.38
C VAL A 7 -10.46 0.84 -4.63
N HIS A 8 -9.40 0.30 -5.23
CA HIS A 8 -8.80 0.87 -6.44
C HIS A 8 -9.07 -0.04 -7.63
N VAL A 9 -10.14 0.27 -8.36
CA VAL A 9 -10.58 -0.54 -9.51
C VAL A 9 -9.66 -0.32 -10.71
N ALA A 10 -9.21 -1.41 -11.31
CA ALA A 10 -8.50 -1.40 -12.58
C ALA A 10 -9.42 -1.98 -13.67
N ILE A 11 -9.86 -1.13 -14.59
CA ILE A 11 -10.73 -1.55 -15.69
C ILE A 11 -10.01 -2.60 -16.55
N GLY A 12 -10.68 -3.72 -16.80
CA GLY A 12 -10.12 -4.84 -17.56
C GLY A 12 -9.42 -5.92 -16.72
N THR A 13 -9.32 -5.76 -15.39
CA THR A 13 -8.76 -6.82 -14.51
C THR A 13 -9.82 -7.76 -13.93
N ASP A 14 -11.09 -7.35 -13.98
CA ASP A 14 -12.23 -8.11 -13.48
C ASP A 14 -13.29 -8.27 -14.58
N VAL A 15 -13.91 -9.44 -14.63
CA VAL A 15 -15.00 -9.78 -15.57
C VAL A 15 -16.25 -8.94 -15.32
N ILE A 16 -16.45 -8.48 -14.08
CA ILE A 16 -17.64 -7.72 -13.72
C ILE A 16 -17.77 -6.44 -14.56
N HIS A 17 -16.65 -5.85 -15.01
CA HIS A 17 -16.65 -4.62 -15.80
C HIS A 17 -17.37 -4.72 -17.15
N PHE A 18 -17.64 -5.94 -17.65
CA PHE A 18 -18.38 -6.16 -18.89
C PHE A 18 -19.88 -6.44 -18.67
N HIS A 19 -20.33 -6.52 -17.42
CA HIS A 19 -21.72 -6.79 -17.12
C HIS A 19 -22.61 -5.62 -17.59
N PRO A 20 -23.78 -5.87 -18.24
CA PRO A 20 -24.62 -4.81 -18.79
C PRO A 20 -25.10 -3.77 -17.77
N GLY A 21 -25.16 -4.15 -16.50
CA GLY A 21 -25.52 -3.26 -15.39
C GLY A 21 -24.36 -2.46 -14.79
N VAL A 22 -23.16 -2.50 -15.38
CA VAL A 22 -22.02 -1.70 -14.90
C VAL A 22 -22.23 -0.23 -15.20
N ASP A 23 -22.06 0.60 -14.18
CA ASP A 23 -21.95 2.05 -14.33
C ASP A 23 -20.47 2.48 -14.28
N GLY A 24 -19.90 2.79 -15.44
CA GLY A 24 -18.53 3.28 -15.56
C GLY A 24 -18.31 4.65 -14.90
N SER A 25 -19.34 5.50 -14.83
CA SER A 25 -19.27 6.78 -14.11
C SER A 25 -19.14 6.55 -12.61
N ALA A 26 -19.93 5.62 -12.07
CA ALA A 26 -19.84 5.23 -10.68
C ALA A 26 -18.44 4.69 -10.34
N ILE A 27 -17.91 3.75 -11.13
CA ILE A 27 -16.56 3.18 -10.93
C ILE A 27 -15.49 4.27 -10.90
N GLY A 28 -15.49 5.17 -11.89
CA GLY A 28 -14.51 6.25 -11.97
C GLY A 28 -14.61 7.20 -10.78
N LYS A 29 -15.83 7.60 -10.41
CA LYS A 29 -16.09 8.50 -9.29
C LYS A 29 -15.65 7.91 -7.96
N THR A 30 -16.01 6.65 -7.68
CA THR A 30 -15.68 5.99 -6.41
C THR A 30 -14.19 5.68 -6.32
N SER A 31 -13.57 5.16 -7.40
CA SER A 31 -12.13 4.89 -7.41
C SER A 31 -11.29 6.15 -7.22
N HIS A 32 -11.73 7.28 -7.78
CA HIS A 32 -11.05 8.56 -7.58
C HIS A 32 -11.25 9.11 -6.17
N LEU A 33 -12.44 8.97 -5.58
CA LEU A 33 -12.69 9.31 -4.18
C LEU A 33 -11.77 8.50 -3.26
N ASP A 34 -11.70 7.19 -3.47
CA ASP A 34 -10.86 6.26 -2.72
C ASP A 34 -9.37 6.59 -2.87
N PHE A 35 -8.92 6.97 -4.06
CA PHE A 35 -7.57 7.48 -4.27
C PHE A 35 -7.28 8.72 -3.41
N ARG A 36 -8.22 9.67 -3.31
CA ARG A 36 -8.06 10.88 -2.48
C ARG A 36 -8.02 10.55 -0.99
N ILE A 37 -8.87 9.63 -0.54
CA ILE A 37 -8.86 9.14 0.85
C ILE A 37 -7.50 8.48 1.15
N PHE A 38 -7.04 7.59 0.29
CA PHE A 38 -5.75 6.94 0.44
C PHE A 38 -4.58 7.94 0.42
N ALA A 39 -4.59 8.92 -0.48
CA ALA A 39 -3.59 9.99 -0.49
C ALA A 39 -3.59 10.81 0.82
N SER A 40 -4.75 11.06 1.41
CA SER A 40 -4.86 11.70 2.73
C SER A 40 -4.29 10.82 3.86
N LEU A 41 -4.28 9.49 3.73
CA LEU A 41 -3.59 8.63 4.69
C LEU A 41 -2.07 8.69 4.46
N VAL A 42 -1.64 8.65 3.20
CA VAL A 42 -0.22 8.76 2.81
C VAL A 42 0.39 10.09 3.26
N SER A 43 -0.38 11.18 3.37
CA SER A 43 0.11 12.45 3.91
C SER A 43 0.55 12.41 5.38
N HIS A 44 0.16 11.37 6.10
CA HIS A 44 0.53 11.12 7.49
C HIS A 44 1.51 9.94 7.63
N LEU A 45 2.10 9.47 6.52
CA LEU A 45 2.95 8.28 6.50
C LEU A 45 4.37 8.52 7.04
N ASP A 46 4.80 9.77 7.27
CA ASP A 46 6.14 10.03 7.82
C ASP A 46 6.27 9.41 9.22
N GLY A 47 7.36 8.66 9.43
CA GLY A 47 7.56 7.80 10.61
C GLY A 47 6.74 6.51 10.62
N GLY A 48 5.90 6.27 9.60
CA GLY A 48 4.97 5.15 9.50
C GLY A 48 5.48 3.98 8.66
N VAL A 49 4.58 3.02 8.43
CA VAL A 49 4.85 1.80 7.67
C VAL A 49 3.82 1.64 6.55
N TYR A 50 4.28 1.37 5.33
CA TYR A 50 3.46 0.96 4.20
C TYR A 50 3.79 -0.50 3.84
N ILE A 51 2.76 -1.34 3.70
CA ILE A 51 2.91 -2.74 3.29
C ILE A 51 2.15 -2.96 1.99
N ASN A 52 2.87 -3.33 0.93
CA ASN A 52 2.31 -3.86 -0.30
C ASN A 52 2.25 -5.39 -0.18
N LEU A 53 1.04 -5.95 -0.09
CA LEU A 53 0.82 -7.38 0.09
C LEU A 53 0.13 -7.96 -1.16
N GLY A 54 0.83 -8.81 -1.90
CA GLY A 54 0.27 -9.58 -3.02
C GLY A 54 -0.19 -8.76 -4.22
N SER A 55 0.30 -7.53 -4.41
CA SER A 55 -0.04 -6.70 -5.56
C SER A 55 1.18 -6.38 -6.41
N ALA A 56 1.25 -7.00 -7.59
CA ALA A 56 2.36 -6.78 -8.52
C ALA A 56 2.24 -5.47 -9.33
N VAL A 57 1.05 -4.86 -9.42
CA VAL A 57 0.78 -3.71 -10.30
C VAL A 57 -0.09 -2.63 -9.66
N VAL A 58 -1.35 -2.94 -9.30
CA VAL A 58 -2.34 -1.91 -8.96
C VAL A 58 -1.93 -1.08 -7.74
N LEU A 59 -1.63 -1.72 -6.61
CA LEU A 59 -1.26 -1.00 -5.38
C LEU A 59 0.11 -0.31 -5.48
N PRO A 60 1.17 -0.91 -6.08
CA PRO A 60 2.42 -0.20 -6.32
C PRO A 60 2.24 1.10 -7.12
N GLU A 61 1.39 1.09 -8.15
CA GLU A 61 1.12 2.29 -8.94
C GLU A 61 0.30 3.31 -8.15
N VAL A 62 -0.79 2.89 -7.49
CA VAL A 62 -1.62 3.76 -6.64
C VAL A 62 -0.77 4.44 -5.55
N PHE A 63 0.07 3.67 -4.85
CA PHE A 63 0.97 4.16 -3.82
C PHE A 63 1.95 5.19 -4.36
N LEU A 64 2.62 4.89 -5.46
CA LEU A 64 3.57 5.82 -6.06
C LEU A 64 2.90 7.14 -6.43
N LYS A 65 1.69 7.10 -7.01
CA LYS A 65 0.95 8.32 -7.41
C LYS A 65 0.49 9.11 -6.19
N ALA A 66 0.00 8.44 -5.15
CA ALA A 66 -0.40 9.08 -3.91
C ALA A 66 0.79 9.75 -3.22
N LEU A 67 1.94 9.06 -3.13
CA LEU A 67 3.15 9.62 -2.53
C LEU A 67 3.67 10.83 -3.32
N THR A 68 3.70 10.75 -4.66
CA THR A 68 4.08 11.88 -5.51
C THR A 68 3.15 13.07 -5.30
N LEU A 69 1.83 12.86 -5.30
CA LEU A 69 0.84 13.91 -5.05
C LEU A 69 1.09 14.59 -3.69
N VAL A 70 1.21 13.79 -2.64
CA VAL A 70 1.38 14.26 -1.27
C VAL A 70 2.69 15.05 -1.10
N ARG A 71 3.80 14.58 -1.66
CA ARG A 71 5.07 15.31 -1.64
C ARG A 71 4.99 16.62 -2.41
N ASN A 72 4.32 16.63 -3.57
CA ASN A 72 4.11 17.84 -4.36
C ASN A 72 3.22 18.88 -3.66
N LEU A 73 2.34 18.44 -2.76
CA LEU A 73 1.54 19.32 -1.90
C LEU A 73 2.30 19.83 -0.66
N GLY A 74 3.58 19.45 -0.49
CA GLY A 74 4.46 19.96 0.58
C GLY A 74 4.44 19.16 1.88
N PHE A 75 3.75 18.01 1.93
CA PHE A 75 3.77 17.16 3.13
C PHE A 75 5.15 16.48 3.28
N PRO A 76 5.71 16.41 4.52
CA PRO A 76 7.08 15.96 4.76
C PRO A 76 7.23 14.43 4.78
N VAL A 77 6.68 13.71 3.80
CA VAL A 77 6.71 12.25 3.76
C VAL A 77 8.03 11.73 3.18
N LYS A 78 9.06 11.60 4.04
CA LYS A 78 10.43 11.24 3.62
C LYS A 78 10.98 10.01 4.31
N LYS A 79 10.66 9.83 5.59
CA LYS A 79 11.21 8.78 6.45
C LYS A 79 10.12 7.81 6.85
N PHE A 80 9.92 6.77 6.06
CA PHE A 80 8.97 5.71 6.38
C PHE A 80 9.54 4.35 5.97
N THR A 81 9.00 3.30 6.57
CA THR A 81 9.33 1.93 6.18
C THR A 81 8.34 1.47 5.13
N SER A 82 8.85 0.92 4.04
CA SER A 82 8.04 0.30 2.99
C SER A 82 8.39 -1.17 2.89
N VAL A 83 7.38 -2.01 2.73
CA VAL A 83 7.54 -3.46 2.65
C VAL A 83 6.78 -3.96 1.44
N ASP A 84 7.43 -4.80 0.63
CA ASP A 84 6.79 -5.59 -0.41
C ASP A 84 6.79 -7.07 0.00
N MET A 85 5.62 -7.72 -0.06
CA MET A 85 5.43 -9.13 0.24
C MET A 85 4.67 -9.81 -0.91
N ASP A 86 5.34 -10.73 -1.60
CA ASP A 86 4.75 -11.49 -2.69
C ASP A 86 5.43 -12.87 -2.85
N PHE A 87 4.80 -13.79 -3.57
CA PHE A 87 5.35 -15.11 -3.88
C PHE A 87 6.56 -15.02 -4.80
N ILE A 88 6.58 -14.00 -5.67
CA ILE A 88 7.61 -13.79 -6.68
C ILE A 88 8.05 -12.33 -6.62
N ARG A 89 9.35 -12.11 -6.79
CA ARG A 89 9.89 -10.75 -6.85
C ARG A 89 9.58 -10.10 -8.20
N HIS A 90 8.69 -9.12 -8.19
CA HIS A 90 8.33 -8.35 -9.38
C HIS A 90 9.13 -7.05 -9.50
N TYR A 91 9.40 -6.60 -10.73
CA TYR A 91 10.19 -5.37 -10.94
C TYR A 91 9.47 -4.10 -10.47
N ARG A 92 8.13 -4.03 -10.64
CA ARG A 92 7.33 -2.84 -10.30
C ARG A 92 7.30 -2.62 -8.79
N PRO A 93 6.92 -3.58 -7.94
CA PRO A 93 6.95 -3.36 -6.49
C PRO A 93 8.37 -3.09 -5.97
N MET A 94 9.37 -3.81 -6.50
CA MET A 94 10.78 -3.53 -6.16
C MET A 94 11.20 -2.09 -6.47
N THR A 95 10.66 -1.48 -7.52
CA THR A 95 11.01 -0.12 -7.91
C THR A 95 10.13 0.91 -7.22
N ASN A 96 8.81 0.71 -7.27
CA ASN A 96 7.78 1.69 -6.91
C ASN A 96 7.34 1.62 -5.44
N VAL A 97 7.68 0.55 -4.73
CA VAL A 97 7.44 0.39 -3.28
C VAL A 97 8.75 0.43 -2.52
N VAL A 98 9.71 -0.42 -2.90
CA VAL A 98 10.90 -0.67 -2.07
C VAL A 98 12.01 0.36 -2.29
N LYS A 99 12.34 0.69 -3.55
CA LYS A 99 13.52 1.52 -3.87
C LYS A 99 13.21 3.01 -3.95
N ARG A 100 12.40 3.45 -4.93
CA ARG A 100 12.19 4.88 -5.21
C ARG A 100 11.56 5.64 -4.03
N PRO A 101 10.55 5.11 -3.34
CA PRO A 101 9.86 5.86 -2.28
C PRO A 101 10.76 6.23 -1.10
N THR A 102 11.78 5.41 -0.83
CA THR A 102 12.62 5.48 0.38
C THR A 102 13.95 6.21 0.15
N LEU A 103 14.27 6.62 -1.08
CA LEU A 103 15.52 7.32 -1.43
C LEU A 103 15.78 8.61 -0.61
N GLU A 104 14.74 9.26 -0.10
CA GLU A 104 14.84 10.50 0.67
C GLU A 104 14.99 10.30 2.19
N GLY A 105 15.17 9.05 2.66
CA GLY A 105 15.51 8.75 4.06
C GLY A 105 14.70 7.65 4.74
N GLY A 106 13.95 6.83 3.99
CA GLY A 106 13.21 5.68 4.51
C GLY A 106 13.95 4.37 4.31
N GLU A 107 13.31 3.26 4.69
CA GLU A 107 13.84 1.90 4.50
C GLU A 107 12.87 1.05 3.68
N GLY A 108 13.41 0.30 2.72
CA GLY A 108 12.65 -0.57 1.84
C GLY A 108 13.02 -2.04 2.06
N PHE A 109 12.02 -2.87 2.36
CA PHE A 109 12.17 -4.31 2.52
C PHE A 109 11.36 -5.06 1.47
N SER A 110 11.84 -6.24 1.08
CA SER A 110 11.15 -7.13 0.15
C SER A 110 11.29 -8.56 0.65
N PHE A 111 10.16 -9.19 0.92
CA PHE A 111 10.05 -10.57 1.37
C PHE A 111 9.39 -11.40 0.26
N THR A 112 10.03 -12.51 -0.07
CA THR A 112 9.53 -13.42 -1.10
C THR A 112 9.12 -14.73 -0.45
N GLY A 113 7.86 -15.13 -0.61
CA GLY A 113 7.32 -16.35 -0.02
C GLY A 113 5.80 -16.39 -0.02
N HIS A 114 5.22 -17.42 0.60
CA HIS A 114 3.77 -17.57 0.69
C HIS A 114 3.17 -16.56 1.66
N ASN A 115 2.26 -15.72 1.18
CA ASN A 115 1.64 -14.66 2.00
C ASN A 115 0.84 -15.22 3.17
N GLU A 116 0.27 -16.41 3.00
CA GLU A 116 -0.46 -17.17 4.02
C GLU A 116 0.44 -17.61 5.19
N ILE A 117 1.76 -17.60 5.00
CA ILE A 117 2.75 -17.92 6.03
C ILE A 117 3.42 -16.63 6.53
N MET A 118 3.95 -15.83 5.61
CA MET A 118 4.75 -14.65 5.95
C MET A 118 3.95 -13.59 6.71
N PHE A 119 2.71 -13.32 6.29
CA PHE A 119 1.93 -12.25 6.90
C PHE A 119 1.45 -12.62 8.32
N PRO A 120 0.92 -13.84 8.58
CA PRO A 120 0.66 -14.29 9.94
C PRO A 120 1.91 -14.34 10.82
N MET A 121 3.06 -14.75 10.28
CA MET A 121 4.32 -14.73 11.03
C MET A 121 4.74 -13.31 11.44
N LEU A 122 4.64 -12.33 10.53
CA LEU A 122 4.91 -10.93 10.84
C LEU A 122 3.96 -10.42 11.93
N ALA A 123 2.67 -10.74 11.82
CA ALA A 123 1.68 -10.37 12.82
C ALA A 123 2.00 -10.98 14.19
N ALA A 124 2.33 -12.28 14.24
CA ALA A 124 2.69 -12.97 15.47
C ALA A 124 3.94 -12.37 16.12
N ALA A 125 5.01 -12.13 15.33
CA ALA A 125 6.24 -11.52 15.81
C ALA A 125 6.01 -10.10 16.34
N LEU A 126 5.12 -9.32 15.71
CA LEU A 126 4.78 -7.98 16.18
C LEU A 126 4.00 -8.04 17.50
N ILE A 127 3.01 -8.92 17.62
CA ILE A 127 2.23 -9.11 18.85
C ILE A 127 3.17 -9.49 20.01
N GLU A 128 4.02 -10.50 19.82
CA GLU A 128 4.99 -10.94 20.81
C GLU A 128 5.98 -9.83 21.19
N SER A 129 6.47 -9.06 20.22
CA SER A 129 7.37 -7.93 20.49
C SER A 129 6.71 -6.83 21.31
N LEU A 130 5.42 -6.55 21.06
CA LEU A 130 4.66 -5.54 21.80
C LEU A 130 4.34 -6.00 23.23
N GLU A 131 4.07 -7.28 23.44
CA GLU A 131 3.84 -7.86 24.77
C GLU A 131 5.11 -7.84 25.62
N ASN A 132 6.26 -8.19 25.04
CA ASN A 132 7.57 -8.16 25.70
C ASN A 132 8.08 -6.73 25.99
N LYS A 133 7.49 -5.70 25.38
CA LYS A 133 7.83 -4.28 25.60
C LYS A 133 6.99 -3.59 26.69
N LYS A 134 6.03 -4.28 27.32
CA LYS A 134 5.30 -3.70 28.46
C LYS A 134 6.26 -3.54 29.66
N PRO A 135 6.45 -2.33 30.20
CA PRO A 135 7.14 -2.19 31.49
C PRO A 135 6.28 -2.84 32.58
N LEU A 136 6.94 -3.52 33.53
CA LEU A 136 6.36 -3.97 34.80
C LEU A 136 5.69 -2.82 35.55
#